data_AF-A0A819PRX8-F1
#
_entry.id   AF-A0A819PRX8-F1
#
_cell.length_a   1.000
_cell.length_b   1.000
_cell.length_c   1.000
_cell.angle_alpha   90.00
_cell.angle_beta   90.00
_cell.angle_gamma   90.00
#
_symmetry.space_group_name_H-M   'P 1'
#
loop_
_entity.id
_entity.type
_entity.pdbx_description
1 polymer ?
#
loop_
_entity_poly.entity_id
_entity_poly.type
_entity_poly.pdbx_seq_one_letter_code
_entity_poly.pdbx_strand_id
1 'polypeptide(L)'
;MTSSTTQKTLCVTCGKISGCFTCRECQKDFCKLHVAEHQQELSKQLDDLTLDHDQFRHSLTEHTQQQSQHHSYIKQIDEWEQESINKIHYVATDA
;
A
#
# COMPACT_ATOMS: atom_id res chain seq x y z
N MET A 1 44.66 -25.00 24.00
CA MET A 1 43.96 -25.82 23.00
C MET A 1 42.55 -25.26 22.85
N THR A 2 42.35 -24.27 21.96
CA THR A 2 41.04 -23.68 21.69
C THR A 2 40.41 -24.45 20.54
N SER A 3 39.50 -25.36 20.86
CA SER A 3 38.71 -26.09 19.86
C SER A 3 37.71 -25.13 19.22
N SER A 4 38.02 -24.64 18.03
CA SER A 4 37.04 -23.95 17.18
C SER A 4 36.05 -24.98 16.65
N THR A 5 34.91 -25.11 17.31
CA THR A 5 33.77 -25.88 16.80
C THR A 5 33.25 -25.18 15.55
N THR A 6 33.65 -25.63 14.37
CA THR A 6 33.03 -25.22 13.10
C THR A 6 31.60 -25.75 13.09
N GLN A 7 30.66 -24.96 13.62
CA GLN A 7 29.24 -25.22 13.48
C GLN A 7 28.92 -25.27 11.98
N LYS A 8 28.58 -26.47 11.49
CA LYS A 8 28.21 -26.69 10.11
C LYS A 8 26.85 -26.02 9.88
N THR A 9 26.84 -24.88 9.21
CA THR A 9 25.60 -24.21 8.79
C THR A 9 24.93 -25.02 7.69
N LEU A 10 23.61 -25.17 7.83
CA LEU A 10 22.75 -25.96 6.95
C LEU A 10 21.82 -25.02 6.23
N CYS A 11 21.61 -25.25 4.93
CA CYS A 11 20.60 -24.51 4.21
C CYS A 11 19.21 -24.83 4.78
N VAL A 12 18.45 -23.81 5.16
CA VAL A 12 17.09 -23.94 5.72
C VAL A 12 16.11 -24.62 4.75
N THR A 13 16.32 -24.48 3.44
CA THR A 13 15.43 -25.03 2.41
C THR A 13 15.73 -26.49 2.05
N CYS A 14 17.01 -26.87 1.97
CA CYS A 14 17.39 -28.22 1.49
C CYS A 14 18.22 -29.05 2.47
N GLY A 15 18.59 -28.52 3.63
CA GLY A 15 19.32 -29.24 4.67
C GLY A 15 20.75 -29.67 4.28
N LYS A 16 21.32 -29.09 3.22
CA LYS A 16 22.68 -29.43 2.77
C LYS A 16 23.72 -28.56 3.47
N ILE A 17 24.82 -29.20 3.89
CA ILE A 17 26.02 -28.56 4.42
C ILE A 17 26.89 -28.17 3.23
N SER A 18 26.58 -27.05 2.59
CA SER A 18 27.35 -26.52 1.47
C SER A 18 27.36 -25.01 1.57
N GLY A 19 28.55 -24.39 1.45
CA GLY A 19 28.83 -22.96 1.64
C GLY A 19 27.57 -22.09 1.75
N CYS A 20 27.06 -21.96 2.98
CA CYS A 20 25.80 -21.29 3.26
C CYS A 20 26.04 -19.79 3.42
N PHE A 21 25.10 -19.02 2.90
CA PHE A 21 25.02 -17.58 3.03
C PHE A 21 23.92 -17.27 4.05
N THR A 22 24.25 -16.46 5.04
CA THR A 22 23.29 -16.02 6.05
C THR A 22 22.63 -14.72 5.59
N CYS A 23 21.31 -14.74 5.43
CA CYS A 23 20.54 -13.49 5.35
C CYS A 23 20.41 -12.93 6.77
N ARG A 24 21.00 -11.76 7.04
CA ARG A 24 21.01 -11.14 8.38
C ARG A 24 19.61 -10.78 8.85
N GLU A 25 18.80 -10.21 7.96
CA GLU A 25 17.46 -9.73 8.29
C GLU A 25 16.50 -10.89 8.54
N CYS A 26 16.58 -11.95 7.73
CA CYS A 26 15.75 -13.13 7.91
C CYS A 26 16.31 -14.11 8.94
N GLN A 27 17.55 -13.91 9.41
CA GLN A 27 18.31 -14.80 10.30
C GLN A 27 18.28 -16.26 9.84
N LYS A 28 18.40 -16.48 8.52
CA LYS A 28 18.31 -17.80 7.88
C LYS A 28 19.53 -18.05 7.01
N ASP A 29 20.01 -19.29 7.04
CA ASP A 29 21.11 -19.78 6.22
C ASP A 29 20.58 -20.44 4.95
N PHE A 30 21.14 -20.08 3.80
CA PHE A 30 20.74 -20.60 2.50
C PHE A 30 21.97 -21.06 1.71
N CYS A 31 21.87 -22.15 0.95
CA CYS A 31 22.89 -22.45 -0.04
C CYS A 31 22.81 -21.46 -1.22
N LYS A 32 23.83 -21.44 -2.07
CA LYS A 32 23.93 -20.52 -3.22
C LYS A 32 22.68 -20.48 -4.13
N LEU A 33 21.98 -21.60 -4.28
CA LEU A 33 20.75 -21.64 -5.08
C LEU A 33 19.59 -20.96 -4.34
N HIS A 34 19.28 -21.41 -3.13
CA HIS A 34 18.14 -20.92 -2.37
C HIS A 34 18.32 -19.47 -1.88
N VAL A 35 19.56 -18.96 -1.78
CA VAL A 35 19.76 -17.53 -1.48
C VAL A 35 19.35 -16.66 -2.68
N ALA A 36 19.58 -17.13 -3.92
CA ALA A 36 19.15 -16.42 -5.12
C ALA A 36 17.62 -16.46 -5.27
N GLU A 37 17.01 -17.62 -5.00
CA GLU A 37 15.54 -17.75 -4.96
C GLU A 37 14.93 -16.86 -3.87
N HIS A 38 15.54 -16.83 -2.68
CA HIS A 38 15.10 -15.95 -1.60
C HIS A 38 15.17 -14.47 -1.99
N GLN A 39 16.25 -14.05 -2.66
CA GLN A 39 16.37 -12.68 -3.18
C GLN A 39 15.29 -12.37 -4.23
N GLN A 40 15.03 -13.29 -5.15
CA GLN A 40 13.99 -13.13 -6.16
C GLN A 40 12.60 -13.01 -5.53
N GLU A 41 12.31 -13.83 -4.52
CA GLU A 41 11.05 -13.76 -3.78
C GLU A 41 10.88 -12.43 -3.04
N LEU A 42 11.95 -11.93 -2.40
CA LEU A 42 11.93 -10.60 -1.77
C LEU A 42 11.69 -9.48 -2.79
N SER A 43 12.34 -9.54 -3.95
CA SER A 43 12.11 -8.57 -5.03
C SER A 43 10.66 -8.58 -5.49
N LYS A 44 10.08 -9.78 -5.70
CA LYS A 44 8.68 -9.92 -6.08
C LYS A 44 7.73 -9.32 -5.04
N GLN A 45 7.96 -9.58 -3.75
CA GLN A 45 7.13 -9.00 -2.68
C GLN A 45 7.20 -7.48 -2.65
N LEU A 46 8.35 -6.88 -2.96
CA LEU A 46 8.50 -5.43 -3.07
C LEU A 46 7.78 -4.86 -4.29
N ASP A 47 7.84 -5.55 -5.42
CA ASP A 47 7.12 -5.16 -6.64
C ASP A 47 5.60 -5.21 -6.41
N ASP A 48 5.11 -6.28 -5.79
CA ASP A 48 3.70 -6.45 -5.43
C ASP A 48 3.24 -5.34 -4.45
N LEU A 49 4.04 -5.04 -3.41
CA LEU A 49 3.75 -3.95 -2.47
C LEU A 49 3.70 -2.58 -3.16
N THR A 50 4.59 -2.34 -4.13
CA THR A 50 4.63 -1.09 -4.89
C THR A 50 3.38 -0.95 -5.76
N LEU A 51 2.97 -2.03 -6.41
CA LEU A 51 1.74 -2.09 -7.21
C LEU A 51 0.51 -1.77 -6.35
N ASP A 52 0.38 -2.43 -5.20
CA ASP A 52 -0.73 -2.22 -4.27
C ASP A 52 -0.77 -0.78 -3.75
N HIS A 53 0.39 -0.22 -3.40
CA HIS A 53 0.51 1.17 -2.99
C HIS A 53 0.03 2.14 -4.09
N ASP A 54 0.44 1.91 -5.35
CA ASP A 54 0.05 2.76 -6.46
C ASP A 54 -1.44 2.68 -6.77
N GLN A 55 -2.03 1.48 -6.72
CA GLN A 55 -3.48 1.29 -6.84
C GLN A 55 -4.22 2.03 -5.73
N PHE A 56 -3.80 1.85 -4.48
CA PHE A 56 -4.43 2.51 -3.33
C PHE A 56 -4.38 4.04 -3.47
N ARG A 57 -3.22 4.59 -3.85
CA ARG A 57 -3.04 6.03 -4.06
C ARG A 57 -3.92 6.55 -5.20
N HIS A 58 -4.05 5.78 -6.28
CA HIS A 58 -4.94 6.13 -7.39
C HIS A 58 -6.40 6.18 -6.94
N SER A 59 -6.90 5.13 -6.29
CA SER A 59 -8.28 5.09 -5.78
C SER A 59 -8.57 6.20 -4.77
N LEU A 60 -7.62 6.52 -3.89
CA LEU A 60 -7.76 7.64 -2.95
C LEU A 60 -7.89 8.99 -3.66
N THR A 61 -7.10 9.18 -4.73
CA THR A 61 -7.14 10.40 -5.54
C THR A 61 -8.49 10.54 -6.25
N GLU A 62 -8.97 9.46 -6.88
CA GLU A 62 -10.28 9.44 -7.53
C GLU A 62 -11.41 9.75 -6.55
N HIS A 63 -11.42 9.10 -5.38
CA HIS A 63 -12.42 9.34 -4.34
C HIS A 63 -12.43 10.80 -3.87
N THR A 64 -11.24 11.38 -3.67
CA THR A 64 -11.11 12.79 -3.25
C THR A 64 -11.65 13.74 -4.31
N GLN A 65 -11.36 13.46 -5.59
CA GLN A 65 -11.89 14.24 -6.72
C GLN A 65 -13.42 14.13 -6.80
N GLN A 66 -13.98 12.94 -6.69
CA GLN A 66 -15.43 12.72 -6.70
C GLN A 66 -16.12 13.45 -5.53
N GLN A 67 -15.54 13.39 -4.33
CA GLN A 67 -16.06 14.10 -3.16
C GLN A 67 -16.07 15.62 -3.38
N SER A 68 -15.03 16.17 -4.02
CA SER A 68 -14.98 17.60 -4.36
C SER A 68 -16.08 18.02 -5.34
N GLN A 69 -16.41 17.17 -6.32
CA GLN A 69 -17.50 17.40 -7.27
C GLN A 69 -18.87 17.33 -6.58
N HIS A 70 -19.07 16.33 -5.70
CA HIS A 70 -20.30 16.20 -4.93
C HIS A 70 -20.55 17.42 -4.03
N HIS A 71 -19.50 17.94 -3.39
CA HIS A 71 -19.59 19.17 -2.60
C HIS A 71 -20.01 20.39 -3.45
N SER A 72 -19.54 20.48 -4.69
CA SER A 72 -19.96 21.54 -5.63
C SER A 72 -21.45 21.47 -5.96
N TYR A 73 -21.99 20.27 -6.18
CA TYR A 73 -23.42 20.10 -6.45
C TYR A 73 -24.29 20.42 -5.23
N ILE A 74 -23.89 19.98 -4.03
CA ILE A 74 -24.60 20.34 -2.78
C ILE A 74 -24.67 21.86 -2.64
N LYS A 75 -23.55 22.56 -2.87
CA LYS A 75 -23.53 24.02 -2.79
C LYS A 75 -24.50 24.69 -3.78
N GLN A 76 -24.59 24.20 -5.01
CA GLN A 76 -25.53 24.72 -6.01
C GLN A 76 -26.99 24.46 -5.62
N ILE A 77 -27.28 23.31 -5.00
CA ILE A 77 -28.62 23.00 -4.50
C ILE A 77 -29.00 23.96 -3.36
N ASP A 78 -28.09 24.18 -2.41
CA ASP A 78 -28.30 25.13 -1.31
C ASP A 78 -28.56 26.55 -1.85
N GLU A 79 -27.77 27.00 -2.83
CA GLU A 79 -27.95 28.30 -3.48
C GLU A 79 -29.33 28.42 -4.15
N TRP A 80 -29.74 27.39 -4.89
CA TRP A 80 -31.06 27.35 -5.55
C TRP A 80 -32.22 27.35 -4.55
N GLU A 81 -32.08 26.62 -3.44
CA GLU A 81 -33.10 26.56 -2.38
C GLU A 81 -33.27 27.92 -1.71
N GLN A 82 -32.16 28.59 -1.37
CA GLN A 82 -32.19 29.94 -0.80
C GLN A 82 -32.81 30.96 -1.76
N GLU A 83 -32.47 30.91 -3.05
CA GLU A 83 -33.07 31.80 -4.05
C GLU A 83 -34.58 31.57 -4.17
N SER A 84 -35.00 30.30 -4.15
CA SER A 84 -36.42 29.91 -4.21
C SER A 84 -37.20 30.41 -2.99
N ILE A 85 -36.64 30.23 -1.79
CA ILE A 85 -37.22 30.73 -0.54
C ILE A 85 -37.37 32.25 -0.59
N ASN A 86 -36.32 32.97 -1.02
CA ASN A 86 -36.35 34.42 -1.12
C ASN A 86 -37.41 34.93 -2.11
N LYS A 87 -37.58 34.25 -3.25
CA LYS A 87 -38.64 34.58 -4.22
C LYS A 87 -40.04 34.40 -3.62
N ILE A 88 -40.27 33.31 -2.90
CA ILE A 88 -41.55 33.06 -2.23
C ILE A 88 -41.83 34.15 -1.19
N HIS A 89 -40.84 34.51 -0.37
CA HIS A 89 -40.97 35.60 0.59
C HIS A 89 -41.28 36.93 -0.09
N TYR A 90 -40.55 37.29 -1.15
CA TYR A 90 -40.80 38.53 -1.88
C TYR A 90 -42.24 38.60 -2.39
N VAL A 91 -42.72 37.56 -3.07
CA VAL A 91 -44.10 37.51 -3.58
C VAL A 91 -45.14 37.54 -2.44
N ALA A 92 -44.87 36.89 -1.31
CA ALA A 92 -45.76 36.90 -0.16
C ALA A 92 -45.80 38.23 0.61
N THR A 93 -44.79 39.09 0.42
CA THR A 93 -44.69 40.40 1.09
C THR A 93 -45.13 41.55 0.17
N ASP A 94 -45.09 41.35 -1.15
CA ASP A 94 -45.53 42.31 -2.18
C ASP A 94 -47.04 42.19 -2.53
N ALA A 95 -47.74 41.22 -1.94
CA ALA A 95 -49.19 40.99 -2.05
C ALA A 95 -49.96 41.49 -0.82
#